data_AF-A0AA37BFG6-F1
#
_entry.id   AF-A0AA37BFG6-F1
#
_cell.length_a   1.000
_cell.length_b   1.000
_cell.length_c   1.000
_cell.angle_alpha   90.00
_cell.angle_beta   90.00
_cell.angle_gamma   90.00
#
_symmetry.space_group_name_H-M   'P 1'
#
loop_
_entity.id
_entity.type
_entity.pdbx_description
1 polymer ?
#
loop_
_entity_poly.entity_id
_entity_poly.type
_entity_poly.pdbx_seq_one_letter_code
_entity_poly.pdbx_strand_id
1 'polypeptide(L)'
;MRRQAQVLICPDCQRVHDLDLDTCSSCGSIALICRLGEVECRSCGAVRLAERSQADPERPDGLADEVAAALDRVLGRFSPA
;
A
#
# COMPACT_ATOMS: atom_id res chain seq x y z
N MET A 1 -12.68 9.47 27.45
CA MET A 1 -12.81 9.60 25.99
C MET A 1 -11.89 8.59 25.33
N ARG A 2 -12.42 7.45 24.84
CA ARG A 2 -11.62 6.49 24.06
C ARG A 2 -11.57 6.98 22.62
N ARG A 3 -10.40 7.39 22.14
CA ARG A 3 -10.18 7.71 20.73
C ARG A 3 -10.22 6.40 19.95
N GLN A 4 -11.22 6.21 19.11
CA GLN A 4 -11.21 5.13 18.13
C GLN A 4 -10.08 5.42 17.15
N ALA A 5 -8.97 4.70 17.28
CA ALA A 5 -7.90 4.75 16.29
C ALA A 5 -8.34 3.87 15.11
N GLN A 6 -8.57 4.49 13.95
CA GLN A 6 -8.70 3.74 12.71
C GLN A 6 -7.30 3.33 12.26
N VAL A 7 -7.06 2.03 12.20
CA VAL A 7 -5.83 1.46 11.66
C VAL A 7 -6.15 0.94 10.27
N LEU A 8 -5.47 1.47 9.25
CA LEU A 8 -5.54 0.93 7.91
C LEU A 8 -4.62 -0.28 7.85
N ILE A 9 -5.19 -1.45 7.57
CA ILE A 9 -4.46 -2.68 7.29
C ILE A 9 -4.42 -2.81 5.77
N CYS A 10 -3.26 -3.18 5.22
CA CYS A 10 -3.15 -3.39 3.78
C CYS A 10 -4.08 -4.56 3.35
N PRO A 11 -4.80 -4.51 2.21
CA PRO A 11 -5.73 -5.57 1.83
C PRO A 11 -5.09 -6.96 1.75
N ASP A 12 -3.83 -7.04 1.32
CA ASP A 12 -3.08 -8.29 1.28
C ASP A 12 -2.81 -8.82 2.70
N CYS A 13 -2.36 -7.94 3.60
CA CYS A 13 -2.14 -8.22 5.02
C CYS A 13 -3.42 -8.64 5.74
N GLN A 14 -4.58 -8.12 5.32
CA GLN A 14 -5.88 -8.46 5.90
C GLN A 14 -6.37 -9.85 5.47
N ARG A 15 -5.94 -10.37 4.32
CA ARG A 15 -6.35 -11.68 3.79
C ARG A 15 -5.56 -12.85 4.36
N VAL A 16 -4.36 -12.60 4.89
CA VAL A 16 -3.51 -13.64 5.48
C VAL A 16 -3.88 -13.80 6.96
N HIS A 17 -4.50 -14.94 7.29
CA HIS A 17 -5.01 -15.22 8.64
C HIS A 17 -3.92 -15.55 9.68
N ASP A 18 -2.74 -15.95 9.23
CA ASP A 18 -1.61 -16.34 10.09
C ASP A 18 -0.34 -15.64 9.58
N LEU A 19 -0.32 -14.32 9.74
CA LEU A 19 0.77 -13.49 9.27
C LEU A 19 1.95 -13.64 10.24
N ASP A 20 3.02 -14.30 9.80
CA ASP A 20 4.30 -14.28 10.49
C ASP A 20 4.77 -12.82 10.53
N LEU A 21 4.82 -12.25 11.73
CA LEU A 21 5.15 -10.84 11.91
C LEU A 21 6.65 -10.66 11.73
N ASP A 22 7.03 -9.74 10.85
CA ASP A 22 8.44 -9.38 10.70
C ASP A 22 9.04 -8.98 12.05
N THR A 23 10.18 -9.59 12.37
CA THR A 23 10.99 -9.25 13.54
C THR A 23 12.29 -8.61 13.09
N CYS A 24 12.82 -7.71 13.91
CA CYS A 24 14.14 -7.15 13.67
C CYS A 24 15.20 -8.27 13.78
N SER A 25 15.92 -8.56 12.70
CA SER A 25 16.99 -9.57 12.70
C SER A 25 18.13 -9.28 13.69
N SER A 26 18.28 -8.02 14.12
CA SER A 26 19.32 -7.62 15.08
C SER A 26 18.91 -7.77 16.55
N CYS A 27 17.62 -7.67 16.89
CA CYS A 27 17.18 -7.62 18.30
C CYS A 27 15.87 -8.36 18.61
N GLY A 28 15.20 -8.95 17.61
CA GLY A 28 13.95 -9.69 17.76
C GLY A 28 12.69 -8.85 18.00
N SER A 29 12.81 -7.51 18.03
CA SER A 29 11.64 -6.64 18.28
C SER A 29 10.69 -6.62 17.08
N ILE A 30 9.39 -6.55 17.37
CA ILE A 30 8.30 -6.34 16.39
C ILE A 30 7.95 -4.85 16.20
N ALA A 31 8.64 -3.94 16.89
CA ALA A 31 8.41 -2.50 16.79
C ALA A 31 9.05 -1.91 15.53
N LEU A 32 8.58 -2.36 14.36
CA LEU A 32 9.07 -1.96 13.05
C LEU A 32 8.22 -0.82 12.46
N ILE A 33 8.86 0.11 11.77
CA ILE A 33 8.23 1.24 11.08
C ILE A 33 8.68 1.24 9.63
N CYS A 34 7.75 1.22 8.68
CA CYS A 34 8.06 1.37 7.26
C CYS A 34 7.86 2.83 6.81
N ARG A 35 8.89 3.46 6.25
CA ARG A 35 8.86 4.83 5.71
C ARG A 35 9.61 4.88 4.39
N LEU A 36 8.96 5.42 3.35
CA LEU A 36 9.58 5.70 2.05
C LEU A 36 10.34 4.52 1.41
N GLY A 37 9.99 3.28 1.72
CA GLY A 37 10.67 2.08 1.21
C GLY A 37 11.79 1.54 2.08
N GLU A 38 11.94 2.05 3.30
CA GLU A 38 12.83 1.51 4.33
C GLU A 38 12.02 1.05 5.55
N VAL A 39 12.51 0.02 6.22
CA VAL A 39 12.01 -0.51 7.49
C VAL A 39 13.02 -0.21 8.57
N GLU A 40 12.60 0.56 9.58
CA GLU A 40 13.38 0.93 10.76
C GLU A 40 12.85 0.18 12.00
N CYS A 41 13.75 -0.40 12.79
CA CYS A 41 13.41 -0.92 14.12
C CYS A 41 13.45 0.20 15.16
N ARG A 42 12.29 0.54 15.76
CA ARG A 42 12.19 1.57 16.79
C ARG A 42 12.90 1.19 18.10
N SER A 43 13.24 -0.07 18.30
CA SER A 43 13.89 -0.55 19.53
C SER A 43 15.41 -0.42 19.48
N CYS A 44 16.07 -0.70 18.35
CA CYS A 44 17.53 -0.68 18.23
C CYS A 44 18.08 0.26 17.14
N GLY A 45 17.21 0.84 16.30
CA GLY A 45 17.59 1.74 15.21
C GLY A 45 18.12 1.06 13.96
N ALA A 46 18.07 -0.28 13.86
CA ALA A 46 18.46 -0.98 12.64
C ALA A 46 17.54 -0.61 11.46
N VAL A 47 18.11 -0.34 10.30
CA VAL A 47 17.40 0.05 9.08
C VAL A 47 17.69 -0.94 7.95
N ARG A 48 16.66 -1.32 7.19
CA ARG A 48 16.76 -2.19 6.01
C ARG A 48 15.80 -1.70 4.92
N LEU A 49 16.12 -1.95 3.64
CA LEU A 49 15.19 -1.72 2.54
C LEU A 49 13.94 -2.61 2.67
N ALA A 50 12.77 -2.01 2.52
CA ALA A 50 11.51 -2.74 2.44
C ALA A 50 11.47 -3.54 1.13
N GLU A 51 11.27 -4.85 1.25
CA GLU A 51 10.99 -5.67 0.09
C GLU A 51 9.58 -5.31 -0.41
N ARG A 52 9.50 -4.60 -1.54
CA ARG A 52 8.25 -4.57 -2.28
C ARG A 52 8.08 -5.94 -2.88
N SER A 53 7.08 -6.68 -2.41
CA SER A 53 6.53 -7.78 -3.19
C SER A 53 6.19 -7.21 -4.56
N GLN A 54 6.94 -7.62 -5.59
CA GLN A 54 6.64 -7.33 -6.99
C GLN A 54 5.41 -8.13 -7.45
N ALA A 55 4.39 -8.23 -6.62
CA ALA A 55 3.06 -8.50 -7.14
C ALA A 55 2.75 -7.28 -7.99
N ASP A 56 2.92 -7.42 -9.30
CA ASP A 56 2.39 -6.44 -10.24
C ASP A 56 0.93 -6.26 -9.81
N PRO A 57 0.51 -5.06 -9.38
CA PRO A 57 -0.88 -4.84 -9.08
C PRO A 57 -1.60 -5.24 -10.36
N GLU A 58 -2.46 -6.26 -10.29
CA GLU A 58 -3.20 -6.78 -11.43
C GLU A 58 -3.88 -5.58 -12.08
N ARG A 59 -3.26 -5.06 -13.14
CA ARG A 59 -3.71 -3.84 -13.77
C ARG A 59 -5.02 -4.27 -14.39
N PRO A 60 -6.17 -3.69 -13.98
CA PRO A 60 -7.43 -4.15 -14.53
C PRO A 60 -7.37 -3.97 -16.03
N ASP A 61 -7.37 -5.08 -16.77
CA ASP A 61 -7.31 -5.06 -18.22
C ASP A 61 -8.47 -4.20 -18.73
N GLY A 62 -8.16 -3.19 -19.55
CA GLY A 62 -9.17 -2.29 -20.13
C GLY A 62 -9.55 -1.07 -19.29
N LEU A 63 -9.00 -0.85 -18.09
CA LEU A 63 -9.26 0.39 -17.32
C LEU A 63 -8.87 1.64 -18.12
N ALA A 64 -7.77 1.57 -18.88
CA ALA A 64 -7.30 2.66 -19.72
C ALA A 64 -8.33 3.00 -20.82
N ASP A 65 -8.95 1.98 -21.43
CA ASP A 65 -9.96 2.16 -22.48
C ASP A 65 -11.27 2.72 -21.91
N GLU A 66 -11.66 2.26 -20.71
CA GLU A 66 -12.82 2.80 -19.99
C GLU A 66 -12.64 4.28 -19.64
N VAL A 67 -11.47 4.65 -19.12
CA VAL A 67 -11.12 6.04 -18.80
C VAL A 67 -11.09 6.89 -20.06
N ALA A 68 -10.49 6.41 -21.15
CA ALA A 68 -10.47 7.12 -22.42
C ALA A 68 -11.90 7.40 -22.93
N ALA A 69 -12.78 6.40 -22.93
CA ALA A 69 -14.18 6.57 -23.31
C ALA A 69 -14.95 7.53 -22.39
N ALA A 70 -14.66 7.53 -21.08
CA ALA A 70 -15.25 8.46 -20.13
C ALA A 70 -14.81 9.91 -20.40
N LEU A 71 -13.52 10.12 -20.66
CA LEU A 71 -12.97 11.44 -20.98
C LEU A 71 -13.55 11.99 -22.28
N ASP A 72 -13.71 11.16 -23.31
CA ASP A 72 -14.27 11.57 -24.60
C ASP A 72 -15.73 12.06 -24.47
N ARG A 73 -16.55 11.37 -23.66
CA ARG A 73 -17.92 11.80 -23.35
C ARG A 73 -17.97 13.13 -22.61
N VAL A 74 -17.06 13.33 -21.67
CA VAL A 74 -16.99 14.56 -20.86
C VAL A 74 -16.52 15.72 -21.74
N LEU A 75 -15.42 15.56 -22.46
CA LEU A 75 -14.83 16.61 -23.29
C LEU A 75 -15.69 16.92 -24.53
N GLY A 76 -16.30 15.91 -25.15
CA GLY A 76 -17.24 16.10 -26.26
C GLY A 76 -18.50 16.87 -25.86
N ARG A 77 -18.94 16.77 -24.60
CA ARG A 77 -20.01 17.60 -24.03
C ARG A 77 -19.61 19.07 -23.86
N PHE A 78 -18.31 19.34 -23.69
CA PHE A 78 -17.80 20.69 -23.38
C PHE A 78 -17.15 21.40 -24.56
N SER A 79 -17.10 20.79 -25.75
CA SER A 79 -16.67 21.48 -26.97
C SER A 79 -17.85 22.29 -27.54
N PRO A 80 -17.83 23.64 -27.50
CA PRO A 80 -18.81 24.44 -28.22
C PRO A 80 -18.61 24.23 -29.73
N ALA A 81 -19.73 24.13 -30.45
CA ALA A 81 -19.76 24.05 -31.92
C ALA A 81 -19.37 25.38 -32.59
#